data_AF-A0A355SJX8-F1
#
_entry.id   AF-A0A355SJX8-F1
#
_cell.length_a   1.000
_cell.length_b   1.000
_cell.length_c   1.000
_cell.angle_alpha   90.00
_cell.angle_beta   90.00
_cell.angle_gamma   90.00
#
_symmetry.space_group_name_H-M   'P 1'
#
loop_
_entity.id
_entity.type
_entity.pdbx_description
1 polymer ?
#
loop_
_entity_poly.entity_id
_entity_poly.type
_entity_poly.pdbx_seq_one_letter_code
_entity_poly.pdbx_strand_id
1 'polypeptide(L)'
;DCLNGRGTIPCGIEASIPHITCINGAQESMKEIGTFPENIINKDKSTKVTYVKGLSDVLKDCYRDWKLPSEEGIGWAKKGKPVNLIGYKYFSGDGI
;
A
#
# COMPACT_ATOMS: atom_id res chain seq x y z
N ASP A 1 -20.96 22.93 -0.52
CA ASP A 1 -21.49 23.50 0.73
C ASP A 1 -20.48 23.56 1.87
N CYS A 2 -19.86 22.44 2.28
CA CYS A 2 -18.91 22.43 3.41
C CYS A 2 -17.63 23.25 3.18
N LEU A 3 -17.09 23.26 1.95
CA LEU A 3 -15.92 24.09 1.58
C LEU A 3 -16.20 25.60 1.58
N ASN A 4 -17.47 25.99 1.44
CA ASN A 4 -17.90 27.40 1.42
C ASN A 4 -18.47 27.84 2.78
N GLY A 5 -18.26 27.06 3.85
CA GLY A 5 -18.78 27.33 5.19
C GLY A 5 -20.29 27.15 5.37
N ARG A 6 -20.97 26.53 4.38
CA ARG A 6 -22.44 26.36 4.37
C ARG A 6 -22.89 24.93 4.74
N GLY A 7 -22.00 24.13 5.31
CA GLY A 7 -22.28 22.75 5.74
C GLY A 7 -21.21 22.21 6.68
N THR A 8 -21.55 21.19 7.45
CA THR A 8 -20.61 20.51 8.36
C THR A 8 -19.71 19.57 7.58
N ILE A 9 -18.41 19.57 7.86
CA ILE A 9 -17.47 18.61 7.27
C ILE A 9 -17.74 17.24 7.91
N PRO A 10 -18.21 16.22 7.16
CA PRO A 10 -18.61 14.94 7.73
C PRO A 10 -17.40 14.14 8.27
N CYS A 11 -16.23 14.28 7.64
CA CYS A 11 -14.97 13.71 8.11
C CYS A 11 -13.95 14.84 8.31
N GLY A 12 -13.98 15.45 9.51
CA GLY A 12 -12.97 16.41 9.92
C GLY A 12 -11.57 15.79 10.05
N ILE A 13 -10.59 16.61 10.47
CA ILE A 13 -9.21 16.15 10.67
C ILE A 13 -9.18 15.02 11.70
N GLU A 14 -9.93 15.17 12.79
CA GLU A 14 -10.02 14.22 13.91
C GLU A 14 -10.54 12.85 13.45
N ALA A 15 -11.54 12.84 12.57
CA ALA A 15 -12.09 11.62 11.98
C ALA A 15 -11.09 10.94 11.02
N SER A 16 -10.12 11.69 10.49
CA SER A 16 -9.09 11.19 9.58
C SER A 16 -7.87 10.63 10.32
N ILE A 17 -7.66 10.99 11.59
CA ILE A 17 -6.48 10.56 12.38
C ILE A 17 -6.31 9.04 12.39
N PRO A 18 -7.34 8.21 12.70
CA PRO A 18 -7.17 6.76 12.72
C PRO A 18 -6.74 6.19 11.36
N HIS A 19 -7.26 6.75 10.27
CA HIS A 19 -6.90 6.34 8.91
C HIS A 19 -5.44 6.71 8.60
N ILE A 20 -5.02 7.93 8.92
CA ILE A 20 -3.64 8.40 8.75
C ILE A 20 -2.67 7.53 9.56
N THR A 21 -2.97 7.27 10.84
CA THR A 21 -2.15 6.43 11.72
C THR A 21 -2.05 5.00 11.18
N CYS A 22 -3.15 4.44 10.65
CA CYS A 22 -3.15 3.12 10.03
C CYS A 22 -2.28 3.07 8.76
N ILE A 23 -2.39 4.05 7.87
CA ILE A 23 -1.57 4.12 6.64
C ILE A 23 -0.09 4.24 7.00
N ASN A 24 0.25 5.10 7.95
CA ASN A 24 1.62 5.26 8.39
C ASN A 24 2.17 3.95 8.98
N GLY A 25 1.40 3.28 9.83
CA GLY A 25 1.76 1.96 10.35
C GLY A 25 1.98 0.92 9.25
N ALA A 26 1.16 0.93 8.20
CA ALA A 26 1.32 0.03 7.05
C ALA A 26 2.60 0.33 6.26
N GLN A 27 2.96 1.61 6.07
CA GLN A 27 4.22 2.02 5.44
C GLN A 27 5.42 1.63 6.32
N GLU A 28 5.39 1.90 7.62
CA GLU A 28 6.44 1.55 8.58
C GLU A 28 6.59 0.04 8.80
N SER A 29 5.53 -0.74 8.55
CA SER A 29 5.54 -2.20 8.56
C SER A 29 6.45 -2.78 7.47
N MET A 30 6.65 -2.06 6.37
CA MET A 30 7.45 -2.45 5.20
C MET A 30 8.38 -1.32 4.76
N LYS A 31 9.36 -0.98 5.61
CA LYS A 31 10.32 0.11 5.35
C LYS A 31 11.14 -0.06 4.06
N GLU A 32 11.45 -1.30 3.70
CA GLU A 32 12.22 -1.59 2.49
C GLU A 32 11.27 -1.87 1.32
N ILE A 33 11.41 -1.08 0.25
CA ILE A 33 10.68 -1.29 -0.99
C ILE A 33 11.11 -2.64 -1.60
N GLY A 34 10.15 -3.55 -1.75
CA GLY A 34 10.36 -4.81 -2.46
C GLY A 34 10.55 -4.60 -3.96
N THR A 35 11.45 -5.37 -4.57
CA THR A 35 11.68 -5.35 -6.03
C THR A 35 11.07 -6.58 -6.69
N PHE A 36 10.58 -6.41 -7.92
CA PHE A 36 10.21 -7.53 -8.77
C PHE A 36 11.47 -8.13 -9.42
N PRO A 37 11.54 -9.47 -9.56
CA PRO A 37 12.55 -10.12 -10.38
C PRO A 37 12.57 -9.56 -11.81
N GLU A 38 13.75 -9.28 -12.36
CA GLU A 38 13.88 -8.66 -13.68
C GLU A 38 13.21 -9.48 -14.79
N ASN A 39 13.21 -10.80 -14.66
CA ASN A 39 12.64 -11.73 -15.64
C ASN A 39 11.11 -11.66 -15.76
N ILE A 40 10.41 -10.99 -14.82
CA ILE A 40 8.95 -10.79 -14.90
C ILE A 40 8.58 -9.35 -15.22
N ILE A 41 9.54 -8.43 -15.32
CA ILE A 41 9.30 -7.04 -15.73
C ILE A 41 9.37 -6.96 -17.26
N ASN A 42 8.27 -6.56 -17.89
CA ASN A 42 8.20 -6.33 -19.33
C ASN A 42 8.18 -4.83 -19.63
N LYS A 43 9.05 -4.42 -20.55
CA LYS A 43 9.09 -3.06 -21.10
C LYS A 43 8.65 -3.13 -22.57
N ASP A 44 7.38 -2.83 -22.83
CA ASP A 44 6.85 -2.83 -24.18
C ASP A 44 7.26 -1.53 -24.90
N LYS A 45 8.13 -1.67 -25.91
CA LYS A 45 8.65 -0.53 -26.69
C LYS A 45 7.59 0.13 -27.58
N SER A 46 6.56 -0.61 -27.98
CA SER A 46 5.52 -0.11 -28.89
C SER A 46 4.53 0.78 -28.15
N THR A 47 4.06 0.33 -26.99
CA THR A 47 3.10 1.07 -26.15
C THR A 47 3.79 1.99 -25.13
N LYS A 48 5.11 1.85 -24.95
CA LYS A 48 5.90 2.53 -23.89
C LYS A 48 5.41 2.21 -22.47
N VAL A 49 4.78 1.06 -22.28
CA VAL A 49 4.27 0.61 -20.98
C VAL A 49 5.28 -0.34 -20.33
N THR A 50 5.53 -0.15 -19.03
CA THR A 50 6.24 -1.13 -18.20
C THR A 50 5.23 -1.85 -17.31
N TYR A 51 5.22 -3.18 -17.32
CA TYR A 51 4.29 -3.98 -16.53
C TYR A 51 4.95 -5.25 -15.99
N VAL A 52 4.39 -5.81 -14.93
CA VAL A 52 4.81 -7.09 -14.36
C VAL A 52 3.95 -8.22 -14.93
N LYS A 53 4.59 -9.21 -15.54
CA LYS A 53 3.91 -10.38 -16.11
C LYS A 53 3.12 -11.12 -15.03
N GLY A 54 1.85 -11.39 -15.27
CA GLY A 54 0.99 -12.17 -14.36
C GLY A 54 0.54 -11.43 -13.09
N LEU A 55 0.89 -10.14 -12.91
CA LEU A 55 0.50 -9.38 -11.73
C LEU A 55 -1.02 -9.28 -11.57
N SER A 56 -1.76 -9.07 -12.66
CA SER A 56 -3.22 -8.96 -12.59
C SER A 56 -3.88 -10.26 -12.14
N ASP A 57 -3.37 -11.40 -12.61
CA ASP A 57 -3.93 -12.71 -12.27
C ASP A 57 -3.67 -13.02 -10.79
N VAL A 58 -2.44 -12.80 -10.33
CA VAL A 58 -2.06 -12.88 -8.91
C VAL A 58 -2.99 -12.06 -8.03
N LEU A 59 -3.25 -10.79 -8.38
CA LEU A 59 -4.09 -9.92 -7.56
C LEU A 59 -5.55 -10.35 -7.54
N LYS A 60 -6.07 -10.90 -8.64
CA LYS A 60 -7.43 -11.46 -8.69
C LYS A 60 -7.54 -12.73 -7.85
N ASP A 61 -6.52 -13.58 -7.87
CA ASP A 61 -6.47 -14.79 -7.05
C ASP A 61 -6.41 -14.43 -5.56
N CYS A 62 -5.51 -13.51 -5.17
CA CYS A 62 -5.45 -12.95 -3.82
C CYS A 62 -6.80 -12.42 -3.33
N TYR A 63 -7.51 -11.67 -4.18
CA TYR A 63 -8.83 -11.14 -3.85
C TYR A 63 -9.87 -12.25 -3.64
N ARG A 64 -9.92 -13.22 -4.54
CA ARG A 64 -10.86 -14.35 -4.45
C ARG A 64 -10.61 -15.19 -3.20
N ASP A 65 -9.34 -15.39 -2.87
CA ASP A 65 -8.90 -16.30 -1.81
C ASP A 65 -8.72 -15.60 -0.45
N TRP A 66 -9.06 -14.30 -0.38
CA TRP A 66 -8.96 -13.45 0.82
C TRP A 66 -7.57 -13.44 1.46
N LYS A 67 -6.54 -13.39 0.62
CA LYS A 67 -5.14 -13.45 1.03
C LYS A 67 -4.31 -12.34 0.43
N LEU A 68 -3.22 -12.00 1.11
CA LEU A 68 -2.21 -11.09 0.60
C LEU A 68 -1.23 -11.85 -0.32
N PRO A 69 -0.57 -11.15 -1.27
CA PRO A 69 0.42 -11.78 -2.15
C PRO A 69 1.52 -12.56 -1.41
N SER A 70 1.93 -12.10 -0.22
CA SER A 70 2.94 -12.78 0.62
C SER A 70 2.46 -14.10 1.24
N GLU A 71 1.15 -14.35 1.23
CA GLU A 71 0.51 -15.54 1.79
C GLU A 71 0.23 -16.60 0.71
N GLU A 72 0.41 -16.24 -0.56
CA GLU A 72 0.27 -17.11 -1.74
C GLU A 72 1.61 -17.77 -2.16
N GLY A 73 2.67 -17.65 -1.33
CA GLY A 73 3.97 -18.24 -1.63
C GLY A 73 4.71 -17.59 -2.81
N ILE A 74 4.35 -16.35 -3.16
CA ILE A 74 4.92 -15.62 -4.29
C ILE A 74 6.27 -15.03 -3.91
N GLY A 75 7.34 -15.43 -4.60
CA GLY A 75 8.71 -15.13 -4.19
C GLY A 75 9.11 -13.65 -4.13
N TRP A 76 8.42 -12.76 -4.86
CA TRP A 76 8.66 -11.32 -4.82
C TRP A 76 7.83 -10.59 -3.75
N ALA A 77 6.79 -11.23 -3.21
CA ALA A 77 5.94 -10.64 -2.21
C ALA A 77 6.51 -10.90 -0.81
N LYS A 78 6.58 -9.84 0.01
CA LYS A 78 7.11 -9.92 1.37
C LYS A 78 6.06 -9.47 2.36
N LYS A 79 6.00 -10.14 3.52
CA LYS A 79 5.10 -9.79 4.61
C LYS A 79 5.68 -8.65 5.44
N GLY A 80 4.82 -7.71 5.81
CA GLY A 80 5.11 -6.66 6.78
C GLY A 80 5.42 -7.17 8.19
N LYS A 81 6.09 -6.32 8.97
CA LYS A 81 6.33 -6.56 10.40
C LYS A 81 5.18 -5.95 11.23
N PRO A 82 4.75 -6.58 12.33
CA PRO A 82 3.81 -5.94 13.25
C PRO A 82 4.36 -4.61 13.77
N VAL A 83 3.53 -3.56 13.74
CA VAL A 83 3.85 -2.22 14.25
C VAL A 83 2.90 -1.87 15.39
N ASN A 84 3.44 -1.38 16.51
CA ASN A 84 2.63 -0.88 17.61
C ASN A 84 2.32 0.61 17.39
N LEU A 85 1.03 0.94 17.26
CA LEU A 85 0.55 2.31 17.02
C LEU A 85 0.04 3.00 18.30
N ILE A 86 0.13 2.34 19.47
CA ILE A 86 -0.25 2.96 20.75
C ILE A 86 0.65 4.17 21.01
N GLY A 87 0.03 5.35 21.15
CA GLY A 87 0.75 6.59 21.40
C GLY A 87 1.51 7.14 20.19
N TYR A 88 1.19 6.70 18.97
CA TYR A 88 1.79 7.17 17.72
C TYR A 88 1.84 8.72 17.67
N LYS A 89 3.03 9.28 17.41
CA LYS A 89 3.28 10.74 17.45
C LYS A 89 3.61 11.35 16.10
N TYR A 90 4.42 10.67 15.30
CA TYR A 90 4.90 11.16 14.01
C TYR A 90 5.30 10.00 13.11
N PHE A 91 5.35 10.23 11.80
CA PHE A 91 5.83 9.28 10.80
C PHE A 91 7.33 9.44 10.61
N SER A 92 8.10 8.36 10.78
CA SER A 92 9.57 8.46 10.72
C SER A 92 10.08 8.77 9.32
N GLY A 93 9.36 8.29 8.29
CA GLY A 93 9.67 8.55 6.88
C GLY A 93 11.16 8.38 6.60
N ASP A 94 11.72 7.19 6.86
CA ASP A 94 13.14 6.93 6.65
C ASP A 94 13.48 7.31 5.20
N GLY A 95 14.29 8.37 5.05
CA GLY A 95 14.36 9.22 3.87
C GLY A 95 14.54 8.49 2.54
N ILE A 96 13.78 8.95 1.54
CA ILE A 96 14.02 8.69 0.11
C ILE A 96 15.29 9.42 -0.32
#